data_AF-A0A9X3C503-F1
#
_entry.id   AF-A0A9X3C503-F1
#
_cell.length_a   1.000
_cell.length_b   1.000
_cell.length_c   1.000
_cell.angle_alpha   90.00
_cell.angle_beta   90.00
_cell.angle_gamma   90.00
#
_symmetry.space_group_name_H-M   'P 1'
#
loop_
_entity.id
_entity.type
_entity.pdbx_description
1 polymer ?
#
loop_
_entity_poly.entity_id
_entity_poly.type
_entity_poly.pdbx_seq_one_letter_code
_entity_poly.pdbx_strand_id
1 'polypeptide(L)' 'MATPHQNTIKKALLVTELLDQNYEQGNQAKMMHGVLRSKISKVYPMSYRTLQRYVKLARNLPEVKQDQLSLF' A
#
# COMPACT_ATOMS: atom_id res chain seq x y z
N MET A 1 -6.39 -19.14 -8.97
CA MET A 1 -6.14 -17.76 -8.49
C MET A 1 -5.13 -17.14 -9.45
N ALA A 2 -5.50 -16.11 -10.23
CA ALA A 2 -4.54 -15.45 -11.11
C ALA A 2 -3.48 -14.75 -10.26
N THR A 3 -2.19 -14.96 -10.58
CA THR A 3 -1.09 -14.27 -9.91
C THR A 3 -1.17 -12.78 -10.24
N PRO A 4 -1.17 -11.89 -9.23
CA PRO A 4 -1.17 -10.46 -9.50
C PRO A 4 0.10 -10.07 -10.26
N HIS A 5 -0.06 -9.24 -11.29
CA HIS A 5 1.06 -8.73 -12.07
C HIS A 5 2.07 -8.00 -11.17
N GLN A 6 3.38 -8.14 -11.43
CA GLN A 6 4.44 -7.57 -10.58
C GLN A 6 4.27 -6.06 -10.33
N ASN A 7 3.89 -5.30 -11.35
CA ASN A 7 3.61 -3.86 -11.21
C ASN A 7 2.47 -3.55 -10.22
N THR A 8 1.45 -4.40 -10.17
CA THR A 8 0.34 -4.25 -9.22
C THR A 8 0.82 -4.48 -7.79
N ILE A 9 1.72 -5.45 -7.59
CA ILE A 9 2.34 -5.74 -6.29
C ILE A 9 3.18 -4.53 -5.83
N LYS A 10 4.06 -4.03 -6.69
CA LYS A 10 4.89 -2.85 -6.39
C LYS A 10 4.04 -1.63 -6.03
N LYS A 11 2.97 -1.38 -6.80
CA LYS A 11 2.04 -0.28 -6.53
C LYS A 11 1.31 -0.45 -5.20
N ALA A 12 0.90 -1.67 -4.88
CA ALA A 12 0.25 -1.96 -3.60
C ALA A 12 1.18 -1.73 -2.41
N LEU A 13 2.45 -2.13 -2.50
CA LEU A 13 3.45 -1.88 -1.45
C LEU A 13 3.66 -0.38 -1.22
N LEU A 14 3.95 0.39 -2.29
CA LEU A 14 4.18 1.84 -2.19
C LEU A 14 2.97 2.59 -1.61
N VAL A 15 1.76 2.22 -2.05
CA VAL A 15 0.52 2.86 -1.57
C VAL A 15 0.26 2.51 -0.11
N THR A 16 0.58 1.29 0.31
CA THR A 16 0.41 0.85 1.70
C THR A 16 1.43 1.53 2.61
N GLU A 17 2.69 1.65 2.17
CA GLU A 17 3.73 2.40 2.88
C GLU A 17 3.34 3.88 3.07
N LEU A 18 2.85 4.53 2.01
CA LEU A 18 2.38 5.92 2.09
C LEU A 18 1.17 6.07 3.02
N LEU A 19 0.28 5.07 3.02
CA LEU A 19 -0.84 5.03 3.96
C LEU A 19 -0.32 4.94 5.39
N ASP A 20 0.59 4.01 5.69
CA ASP A 20 1.10 3.75 7.04
C ASP A 20 1.87 4.96 7.58
N GLN A 21 2.64 5.66 6.75
CA GLN A 21 3.35 6.91 7.14
C GLN A 21 2.42 8.06 7.52
N ASN A 22 1.18 8.06 7.03
CA ASN A 22 0.23 9.17 7.23
C ASN A 22 -0.99 8.76 8.09
N TYR A 23 -1.09 7.48 8.46
CA TYR A 23 -2.20 6.94 9.23
C TYR A 23 -1.97 7.16 10.72
N GLU A 24 -2.97 7.72 11.40
CA GLU A 24 -2.98 7.85 12.86
C GLU A 24 -4.31 7.37 13.41
N GLN A 25 -4.25 6.39 14.32
CA GLN A 25 -5.44 5.87 14.98
C GLN A 25 -6.06 6.95 15.89
N GLY A 26 -7.39 7.09 15.82
CA GLY A 26 -8.12 8.08 16.61
C GLY A 26 -8.18 9.48 16.01
N ASN A 27 -7.45 9.75 14.91
CA ASN A 27 -7.54 11.03 14.20
C ASN A 27 -8.38 10.89 12.93
N GLN A 28 -9.56 11.50 12.89
CA GLN A 28 -10.48 11.39 11.76
C GLN A 28 -9.90 11.94 10.45
N ALA A 29 -9.03 12.95 10.49
CA ALA A 29 -8.39 13.48 9.29
C ALA A 29 -7.33 12.51 8.73
N LYS A 30 -6.74 11.68 9.59
CA LYS A 30 -5.68 10.72 9.27
C LYS A 30 -6.16 9.26 9.28
N MET A 31 -7.48 9.03 9.28
CA MET A 31 -8.02 7.71 8.97
C MET A 31 -7.75 7.35 7.50
N MET A 32 -7.85 6.07 7.15
CA MET A 32 -7.56 5.59 5.79
C MET A 32 -8.30 6.37 4.68
N HIS A 33 -9.57 6.71 4.89
CA HIS A 33 -10.32 7.52 3.92
C HIS A 33 -9.81 8.97 3.82
N GLY A 34 -9.41 9.57 4.94
CA GLY A 34 -8.84 10.92 4.99
C GLY A 34 -7.47 10.99 4.30
N VAL A 35 -6.60 10.02 4.57
CA VAL A 35 -5.28 9.89 3.92
C VAL A 35 -5.43 9.64 2.42
N LEU A 36 -6.42 8.83 2.02
CA LEU A 36 -6.72 8.62 0.60
C LEU A 36 -7.04 9.94 -0.11
N ARG A 37 -7.96 10.73 0.45
CA ARG A 37 -8.40 11.99 -0.16
C ARG A 37 -7.31 13.08 -0.14
N SER A 38 -6.51 13.15 0.92
CA SER A 38 -5.55 14.24 1.12
C SER A 38 -4.19 14.00 0.45
N LYS A 39 -3.72 12.75 0.42
CA LYS A 39 -2.38 12.35 -0.01
C LYS A 39 -2.40 11.35 -1.17
N ILE A 40 -2.98 10.16 -0.97
CA ILE A 40 -2.81 9.04 -1.92
C ILE A 40 -3.45 9.37 -3.26
N SER A 41 -4.67 9.90 -3.30
CA SER A 41 -5.39 10.17 -4.56
C SER A 41 -4.70 11.19 -5.48
N LYS A 42 -3.82 12.04 -4.94
CA LYS A 42 -3.03 13.01 -5.72
C LYS A 42 -1.88 12.35 -6.48
N VAL A 43 -1.31 11.28 -5.93
CA VAL A 43 -0.18 10.54 -6.52
C VAL A 43 -0.68 9.32 -7.29
N TYR A 44 -1.63 8.60 -6.71
CA TYR A 44 -2.23 7.38 -7.23
C TYR A 44 -3.76 7.48 -7.17
N PRO A 45 -4.39 8.06 -8.21
CA PRO A 45 -5.84 8.16 -8.26
C PRO A 45 -6.47 6.76 -8.25
N MET A 46 -7.26 6.49 -7.21
CA MET A 46 -7.94 5.22 -7.04
C MET A 46 -9.17 5.34 -6.13
N SER A 47 -10.08 4.37 -6.25
CA SER A 47 -11.21 4.25 -5.32
C SER A 47 -10.75 3.73 -3.96
N TYR A 48 -11.53 4.03 -2.92
CA TYR A 48 -11.30 3.49 -1.57
C TYR A 48 -11.30 1.95 -1.55
N ARG A 49 -12.17 1.33 -2.35
CA ARG A 49 -12.22 -0.14 -2.49
C ARG A 49 -10.93 -0.70 -3.09
N THR A 50 -10.32 0.02 -4.04
CA THR A 50 -9.04 -0.36 -4.63
C THR A 50 -7.91 -0.25 -3.61
N LEU A 51 -7.90 0.82 -2.81
CA LEU A 51 -6.94 0.99 -1.71
C LEU A 51 -7.03 -0.18 -0.73
N GLN A 52 -8.23 -0.55 -0.27
CA GLN A 52 -8.43 -1.69 0.62
C GLN A 52 -7.92 -3.00 0.03
N ARG A 53 -8.14 -3.22 -1.27
CA ARG A 53 -7.60 -4.40 -1.98
C ARG A 53 -6.08 -4.38 -1.99
N TYR A 54 -5.45 -3.23 -2.21
CA TYR A 54 -4.00 -3.09 -2.19
C TYR A 54 -3.42 -3.30 -0.80
N VAL A 55 -4.03 -2.76 0.25
CA VAL A 55 -3.61 -3.01 1.64
C VAL A 55 -3.71 -4.50 1.97
N LYS A 56 -4.82 -5.15 1.59
CA LYS A 56 -4.99 -6.60 1.79
C LYS A 56 -3.96 -7.40 1.00
N LEU A 57 -3.67 -7.00 -0.23
CA LEU A 57 -2.68 -7.65 -1.07
C LEU A 57 -1.27 -7.47 -0.50
N ALA A 58 -0.91 -6.26 -0.07
CA ALA A 58 0.37 -5.91 0.53
C ALA A 58 0.65 -6.74 1.79
N ARG A 59 -0.33 -6.84 2.69
CA ARG A 59 -0.22 -7.59 3.95
C ARG A 59 -0.24 -9.11 3.80
N ASN A 60 -0.76 -9.61 2.68
CA ASN A 60 -0.81 -11.05 2.39
C ASN A 60 0.36 -11.53 1.51
N LEU A 61 1.23 -10.62 1.06
CA LEU A 61 2.45 -11.05 0.39
C LEU A 61 3.33 -11.74 1.44
N PRO A 62 3.86 -12.94 1.16
CA PRO A 62 4.93 -13.47 1.99
C PRO A 62 6.03 -12.42 2.00
N GLU A 63 6.59 -12.13 3.19
CA GLU A 63 7.76 -11.25 3.29
C GLU A 63 8.74 -11.69 2.22
N VAL A 64 8.91 -10.85 1.20
CA VAL A 64 9.98 -11.06 0.24
C VAL A 64 11.20 -10.82 1.09
N LYS A 65 11.78 -11.92 1.61
CA LYS A 65 13.16 -11.92 2.10
C LYS A 65 13.90 -11.17 1.02
N GLN A 66 14.32 -9.96 1.34
CA GLN A 66 15.29 -9.27 0.51
C GLN A 66 16.50 -10.18 0.65
N ASP A 67 16.58 -11.18 -0.24
CA ASP A 67 17.76 -12.01 -0.36
C ASP A 67 18.87 -10.99 -0.47
N GLN A 68 19.67 -10.99 0.60
CA GLN A 68 20.72 -10.04 0.81
C GLN A 68 21.47 -10.01 -0.52
N LEU A 69 21.62 -8.81 -1.09
CA LEU A 69 22.69 -8.59 -2.04
C LEU A 69 23.98 -8.87 -1.25
N SER A 70 24.33 -10.14 -1.10
CA SER A 70 25.67 -10.58 -0.73
C SER A 70 26.54 -10.19 -1.92
N LEU A 71 26.87 -8.90 -1.95
CA LEU A 71 28.13 -8.44 -2.49
C LEU A 71 29.18 -9.08 -1.60
N PHE A 72 29.60 -10.31 -1.91
CA PHE A 72 30.93 -10.92 -1.70
C PHE A 72 30.86 -12.38 -2.15
#